data_AF-A0A2M8JV54-F1
#
_entry.id   AF-A0A2M8JV54-F1
#
_cell.length_a   1.000
_cell.length_b   1.000
_cell.length_c   1.000
_cell.angle_alpha   90.00
_cell.angle_beta   90.00
_cell.angle_gamma   90.00
#
_symmetry.space_group_name_H-M   'P 1'
#
loop_
_entity.id
_entity.type
_entity.pdbx_description
1 polymer ?
#
loop_
_entity_poly.entity_id
_entity_poly.type
_entity_poly.pdbx_seq_one_letter_code
_entity_poly.pdbx_strand_id
1 'polypeptide(L)'
;MIQMKKLGFFLAFACISLVAIAQQKPTELDKSPMDMSYWPDNYPLLKMSGKAKDQPIARVIYGRPVKNGRIIFGGIIKYNELWRLGANEATELEIFSPVKISNKVIPKGRYTLFCVPSENRWTIILSKDNFCWGSFTYDTKKDVVRADIKPETTDEIVETFTIYFKENAGKANLVMLWDNQRAELPMTLVTTKK
;
A
#
# COMPACT_ATOMS: atom_id res chain seq x y z
N MET A 1 -41.83 21.66 75.12
CA MET A 1 -41.30 20.37 74.62
C MET A 1 -41.22 20.44 73.11
N ILE A 2 -40.20 19.76 72.55
CA ILE A 2 -39.77 19.69 71.14
C ILE A 2 -38.59 20.63 70.83
N GLN A 3 -37.53 19.96 70.38
CA GLN A 3 -36.14 20.38 70.26
C GLN A 3 -35.86 21.20 69.00
N MET A 4 -34.86 22.08 69.07
CA MET A 4 -33.94 22.29 67.94
C MET A 4 -32.51 22.34 68.50
N LYS A 5 -31.83 21.20 68.48
CA LYS A 5 -30.39 21.12 68.73
C LYS A 5 -29.66 21.58 67.47
N LYS A 6 -28.79 22.57 67.62
CA LYS A 6 -27.79 22.96 66.61
C LYS A 6 -26.84 21.77 66.39
N LEU A 7 -26.78 21.28 65.16
CA LEU A 7 -25.80 20.35 64.63
C LEU A 7 -25.44 20.96 63.26
N GLY A 8 -24.25 21.43 62.97
CA GLY A 8 -22.92 20.89 63.27
C GLY A 8 -22.20 20.94 61.92
N PHE A 9 -21.25 21.87 61.81
CA PHE A 9 -20.46 22.18 60.62
C PHE A 9 -19.62 20.97 60.16
N PHE A 10 -19.16 21.01 58.89
CA PHE A 10 -18.20 20.11 58.21
C PHE A 10 -18.71 18.76 57.66
N LEU A 11 -19.00 18.75 56.35
CA LEU A 11 -18.51 17.66 55.50
C LEU A 11 -17.69 18.28 54.36
N ALA A 12 -16.37 18.18 54.52
CA ALA A 12 -15.40 18.52 53.51
C ALA A 12 -15.38 17.46 52.39
N PHE A 13 -15.19 17.93 51.16
CA PHE A 13 -14.43 17.26 50.10
C PHE A 13 -14.64 15.76 49.89
N ALA A 14 -15.54 15.40 48.96
CA ALA A 14 -15.40 14.15 48.19
C ALA A 14 -16.16 14.20 46.85
N CYS A 15 -16.16 15.33 46.15
CA CYS A 15 -16.35 15.31 44.69
C CYS A 15 -14.98 15.18 44.02
N ILE A 16 -14.25 14.11 44.33
CA ILE A 16 -13.29 13.59 43.36
C ILE A 16 -14.18 12.93 42.32
N SER A 17 -14.55 13.72 41.32
CA SER A 17 -15.01 13.16 40.05
C SER A 17 -13.96 12.14 39.65
N LEU A 18 -14.33 10.86 39.73
CA LEU A 18 -13.72 9.81 38.96
C LEU A 18 -13.96 10.16 37.48
N VAL A 19 -13.20 11.13 36.98
CA VAL A 19 -12.80 11.09 35.58
C VAL A 19 -11.79 9.96 35.54
N ALA A 20 -12.30 8.73 35.60
CA ALA A 20 -11.66 7.64 34.91
C ALA A 20 -11.64 8.09 33.46
N ILE A 21 -10.58 8.82 33.08
CA ILE A 21 -10.13 8.84 31.70
C ILE A 21 -9.84 7.37 31.46
N ALA A 22 -10.83 6.64 30.95
CA ALA A 22 -10.59 5.37 30.32
C ALA A 22 -9.56 5.70 29.26
N GLN A 23 -8.27 5.45 29.54
CA GLN A 23 -7.23 5.56 28.54
C GLN A 23 -7.71 4.67 27.40
N GLN A 24 -8.12 5.30 26.29
CA GLN A 24 -8.37 4.56 25.06
C GLN A 24 -7.06 3.82 24.79
N LYS A 25 -7.07 2.50 25.01
CA LYS A 25 -5.95 1.66 24.65
C LYS A 25 -5.70 1.91 23.15
N PRO A 26 -4.45 2.10 22.73
CA PRO A 26 -4.15 2.17 21.30
C PRO A 26 -4.81 1.00 20.58
N THR A 27 -5.29 1.25 19.37
CA THR A 27 -5.79 0.17 18.51
C THR A 27 -4.67 -0.85 18.29
N GLU A 28 -5.04 -2.12 18.11
CA GLU A 28 -4.07 -3.15 17.73
C GLU A 28 -3.37 -2.76 16.43
N LEU A 29 -2.11 -3.16 16.29
CA LEU A 29 -1.35 -2.95 15.06
C LEU A 29 -1.97 -3.77 13.92
N ASP A 30 -2.02 -3.16 12.73
CA ASP A 30 -2.41 -3.87 11.53
C ASP A 30 -1.43 -5.02 11.25
N LYS A 31 -1.98 -6.21 10.97
CA LYS A 31 -1.20 -7.40 10.60
C LYS A 31 -0.59 -7.28 9.20
N SER A 32 -1.09 -6.38 8.39
CA SER A 32 -0.59 -6.07 7.05
C SER A 32 -0.27 -4.57 6.95
N PRO A 33 0.73 -4.09 7.69
CA PRO A 33 1.02 -2.67 7.76
C PRO A 33 1.29 -2.10 6.37
N MET A 34 0.90 -0.85 6.18
CA MET A 34 1.13 -0.14 4.93
C MET A 34 2.62 0.22 4.78
N ASP A 35 3.12 0.05 3.57
CA ASP A 35 4.47 0.43 3.17
C ASP A 35 4.49 1.27 1.90
N MET A 36 5.63 1.89 1.63
CA MET A 36 5.84 2.77 0.52
C MET A 36 7.24 2.63 -0.08
N SER A 37 7.32 2.59 -1.40
CA SER A 37 8.58 2.66 -2.15
C SER A 37 8.53 3.78 -3.19
N TYR A 38 9.70 4.33 -3.52
CA TYR A 38 9.86 5.45 -4.44
C TYR A 38 10.73 5.08 -5.64
N TRP A 39 10.48 5.76 -6.75
CA TRP A 39 11.40 5.87 -7.87
C TRP A 39 11.74 7.36 -8.04
N PRO A 40 12.97 7.83 -7.78
CA PRO A 40 14.12 7.05 -7.31
C PRO A 40 13.98 6.54 -5.88
N ASP A 41 14.67 5.44 -5.59
CA ASP A 41 14.75 4.85 -4.27
C ASP A 41 15.34 5.88 -3.28
N ASN A 42 14.90 5.78 -2.02
CA ASN A 42 15.29 6.71 -0.97
C ASN A 42 15.03 8.20 -1.30
N TYR A 43 14.05 8.50 -2.16
CA TYR A 43 13.74 9.87 -2.58
C TYR A 43 13.65 10.90 -1.44
N PRO A 44 13.01 10.64 -0.29
CA PRO A 44 13.00 11.60 0.82
C PRO A 44 14.41 12.02 1.29
N LEU A 45 15.34 11.06 1.37
CA LEU A 45 16.74 11.31 1.74
C LEU A 45 17.49 12.08 0.64
N LEU A 46 17.25 11.73 -0.62
CA LEU A 46 17.80 12.45 -1.77
C LEU A 46 17.32 13.91 -1.80
N LYS A 47 16.05 14.15 -1.47
CA LYS A 47 15.47 15.48 -1.38
C LYS A 47 16.09 16.28 -0.24
N MET A 48 16.16 15.71 0.96
CA MET A 48 16.74 16.36 2.15
C MET A 48 18.22 16.72 1.95
N SER A 49 18.98 15.87 1.26
CA SER A 49 20.40 16.11 0.95
C SER A 49 20.62 17.04 -0.25
N GLY A 50 19.55 17.56 -0.87
CA GLY A 50 19.63 18.44 -2.05
C GLY A 50 20.01 17.72 -3.36
N LYS A 51 20.13 16.39 -3.35
CA LYS A 51 20.45 15.55 -4.52
C LYS A 51 19.24 15.34 -5.44
N ALA A 52 18.02 15.51 -4.93
CA ALA A 52 16.79 15.56 -5.73
C ALA A 52 16.06 16.88 -5.51
N LYS A 53 15.80 17.61 -6.59
CA LYS A 53 15.11 18.92 -6.56
C LYS A 53 13.64 18.82 -6.97
N ASP A 54 13.34 17.94 -7.91
CA ASP A 54 11.99 17.70 -8.45
C ASP A 54 11.24 16.62 -7.66
N GLN A 55 9.97 16.39 -8.01
CA GLN A 55 9.18 15.26 -7.49
C GLN A 55 9.82 13.91 -7.87
N PRO A 56 9.59 12.82 -7.10
CA PRO A 56 10.03 11.50 -7.54
C PRO A 56 9.31 11.15 -8.85
N ILE A 57 9.83 10.25 -9.67
CA ILE A 57 9.16 9.78 -10.89
C ILE A 57 7.87 9.05 -10.53
N ALA A 58 7.92 8.14 -9.56
CA ALA A 58 6.78 7.36 -9.10
C ALA A 58 6.89 7.00 -7.62
N ARG A 59 5.76 6.57 -7.06
CA ARG A 59 5.62 6.08 -5.69
C ARG A 59 4.56 4.99 -5.65
N VAL A 60 4.84 3.91 -4.93
CA VAL A 60 3.86 2.86 -4.65
C VAL A 60 3.55 2.84 -3.17
N ILE A 61 2.28 2.68 -2.81
CA ILE A 61 1.81 2.49 -1.43
C ILE A 61 0.95 1.22 -1.41
N TYR A 62 1.23 0.32 -0.47
CA TYR A 62 0.59 -1.00 -0.44
C TYR A 62 0.56 -1.60 0.96
N GLY A 63 -0.44 -2.43 1.26
CA GLY A 63 -0.44 -3.26 2.46
C GLY A 63 0.50 -4.46 2.31
N ARG A 64 1.29 -4.75 3.35
CA ARG A 64 2.29 -5.85 3.40
C ARG A 64 1.78 -7.08 4.16
N PRO A 65 0.97 -7.98 3.59
CA PRO A 65 0.61 -9.22 4.25
C PRO A 65 1.82 -10.16 4.40
N VAL A 66 1.84 -10.90 5.51
CA VAL A 66 2.83 -11.95 5.81
C VAL A 66 2.35 -13.31 5.32
N LYS A 67 3.23 -14.24 4.96
CA LYS A 67 2.85 -15.58 4.49
C LYS A 67 2.31 -16.44 5.64
N ASN A 68 3.02 -16.45 6.77
CA ASN A 68 2.70 -17.13 8.01
C ASN A 68 2.32 -18.61 7.80
N GLY A 69 3.18 -19.35 7.09
CA GLY A 69 2.98 -20.78 6.81
C GLY A 69 1.87 -21.13 5.81
N ARG A 70 1.15 -20.14 5.27
CA ARG A 70 0.06 -20.35 4.30
C ARG A 70 0.60 -20.61 2.90
N ILE A 71 -0.24 -21.23 2.06
CA ILE A 71 -0.05 -21.31 0.60
C ILE A 71 -0.60 -20.02 0.00
N ILE A 72 0.25 -19.22 -0.63
CA ILE A 72 -0.13 -17.91 -1.16
C ILE A 72 -0.79 -18.06 -2.52
N PHE A 73 -0.04 -18.41 -3.56
CA PHE A 73 -0.57 -18.53 -4.91
C PHE A 73 -1.24 -19.90 -5.10
N GLY A 74 -2.45 -19.90 -5.65
CA GLY A 74 -3.33 -21.08 -5.69
C GLY A 74 -4.03 -21.37 -4.35
N GLY A 75 -3.73 -20.61 -3.29
CA GLY A 75 -4.36 -20.71 -1.98
C GLY A 75 -5.10 -19.42 -1.61
N ILE A 76 -4.47 -18.55 -0.82
CA ILE A 76 -5.02 -17.25 -0.43
C ILE A 76 -5.28 -16.36 -1.65
N ILE A 77 -4.34 -16.34 -2.59
CA ILE A 77 -4.45 -15.69 -3.89
C ILE A 77 -4.81 -16.75 -4.91
N LYS A 78 -6.10 -16.79 -5.28
CA LYS A 78 -6.58 -17.72 -6.28
C LYS A 78 -6.12 -17.28 -7.67
N TYR A 79 -5.67 -18.26 -8.46
CA TYR A 79 -5.33 -18.00 -9.85
C TYR A 79 -6.57 -17.64 -10.67
N ASN A 80 -6.36 -16.78 -11.67
CA ASN A 80 -7.37 -16.25 -12.58
C ASN A 80 -8.45 -15.40 -11.91
N GLU A 81 -8.29 -15.05 -10.63
CA GLU A 81 -9.15 -14.12 -9.91
C GLU A 81 -8.46 -12.76 -9.71
N LEU A 82 -9.27 -11.71 -9.58
CA LEU A 82 -8.78 -10.36 -9.37
C LEU A 82 -8.27 -10.17 -7.94
N TRP A 83 -6.99 -9.82 -7.82
CA TRP A 83 -6.33 -9.48 -6.57
C TRP A 83 -5.95 -8.00 -6.53
N ARG A 84 -6.16 -7.38 -5.36
CA ARG A 84 -5.77 -5.99 -5.06
C ARG A 84 -4.26 -5.74 -4.90
N LEU A 85 -3.45 -6.76 -5.23
CA LEU A 85 -1.99 -6.72 -5.20
C LEU A 85 -1.44 -6.26 -3.84
N GLY A 86 -1.97 -6.80 -2.75
CA GLY A 86 -1.68 -6.43 -1.36
C GLY A 86 -2.76 -6.94 -0.40
N ALA A 87 -2.84 -6.35 0.79
CA ALA A 87 -3.91 -6.57 1.77
C ALA A 87 -4.56 -5.24 2.19
N ASN A 88 -5.77 -5.32 2.77
CA ASN A 88 -6.61 -4.17 3.14
C ASN A 88 -6.96 -3.26 1.93
N GLU A 89 -6.44 -2.04 1.89
CA GLU A 89 -6.54 -1.12 0.76
C GLU A 89 -5.90 -1.71 -0.51
N ALA A 90 -6.45 -1.35 -1.67
CA ALA A 90 -5.84 -1.69 -2.94
C ALA A 90 -4.55 -0.89 -3.15
N THR A 91 -3.53 -1.52 -3.73
CA THR A 91 -2.23 -0.90 -3.94
C THR A 91 -2.35 0.35 -4.81
N GLU A 92 -1.79 1.47 -4.34
CA GLU A 92 -1.77 2.73 -5.06
C GLU A 92 -0.43 2.95 -5.75
N LEU A 93 -0.47 3.33 -7.03
CA LEU A 93 0.68 3.80 -7.80
C LEU A 93 0.45 5.26 -8.18
N GLU A 94 1.27 6.14 -7.62
CA GLU A 94 1.30 7.56 -7.98
C GLU A 94 2.47 7.82 -8.93
N ILE A 95 2.14 8.37 -10.11
CA ILE A 95 3.08 8.72 -11.16
C ILE A 95 3.16 10.25 -11.19
N PHE A 96 4.34 10.82 -10.99
CA PHE A 96 4.52 12.28 -11.00
C PHE A 96 5.08 12.79 -12.33
N SER A 97 5.81 11.95 -13.07
CA SER A 97 6.28 12.22 -14.42
C SER A 97 5.78 11.14 -15.37
N PRO A 98 5.32 11.46 -16.58
CA PRO A 98 4.77 10.46 -17.49
C PRO A 98 5.72 9.27 -17.71
N VAL A 99 5.19 8.07 -17.62
CA VAL A 99 5.94 6.82 -17.81
C VAL A 99 5.28 5.96 -18.87
N LYS A 100 6.06 5.16 -19.58
CA LYS A 100 5.56 4.13 -20.47
C LYS A 100 5.45 2.81 -19.70
N ILE A 101 4.29 2.17 -19.76
CA ILE A 101 4.03 0.83 -19.26
C ILE A 101 3.49 0.00 -20.43
N SER A 102 4.12 -1.15 -20.70
CA SER A 102 3.90 -1.88 -21.96
C SER A 102 4.05 -0.96 -23.17
N ASN A 103 3.01 -0.82 -24.01
CA ASN A 103 3.01 0.06 -25.18
C ASN A 103 2.26 1.39 -24.98
N LYS A 104 1.87 1.72 -23.74
CA LYS A 104 1.05 2.90 -23.44
C LYS A 104 1.81 3.91 -22.60
N VAL A 105 1.73 5.19 -22.98
CA VAL A 105 2.15 6.31 -22.14
C VAL A 105 1.08 6.56 -21.08
N ILE A 106 1.48 6.49 -19.82
CA ILE A 106 0.65 6.74 -18.66
C ILE A 106 0.98 8.14 -18.14
N PRO A 107 0.01 9.07 -18.15
CA PRO A 107 0.23 10.43 -17.68
C PRO A 107 0.42 10.46 -16.16
N LYS A 108 0.94 11.59 -15.68
CA LYS A 108 0.94 11.93 -14.25
C LYS A 108 -0.46 11.70 -13.65
N GLY A 109 -0.51 11.07 -12.49
CA GLY A 109 -1.76 10.79 -11.78
C GLY A 109 -1.60 9.72 -10.72
N ARG A 110 -2.69 9.49 -9.99
CA ARG A 110 -2.83 8.37 -9.05
C ARG A 110 -3.68 7.28 -9.69
N TYR A 111 -3.20 6.06 -9.55
CA TYR A 111 -3.82 4.86 -10.08
C TYR A 111 -3.85 3.78 -9.01
N THR A 112 -4.80 2.87 -9.12
CA THR A 112 -4.83 1.64 -8.33
C THR A 112 -4.31 0.48 -9.16
N LEU A 113 -3.48 -0.36 -8.53
CA LEU A 113 -2.96 -1.59 -9.11
C LEU A 113 -3.82 -2.77 -8.70
N PHE A 114 -4.27 -3.53 -9.70
CA PHE A 114 -4.78 -4.87 -9.52
C PHE A 114 -3.91 -5.87 -10.28
N CYS A 115 -4.05 -7.14 -9.94
CA CYS A 115 -3.39 -8.24 -10.64
C CYS A 115 -4.41 -9.37 -10.82
N VAL A 116 -4.42 -9.97 -12.01
CA VAL A 116 -5.01 -11.30 -12.22
C VAL A 116 -3.84 -12.27 -12.41
N PRO A 117 -3.42 -13.00 -11.35
CA PRO A 117 -2.29 -13.90 -11.44
C PRO A 117 -2.72 -15.24 -12.05
N SER A 118 -1.82 -15.86 -12.80
CA SER A 118 -1.87 -17.27 -13.20
C SER A 118 -0.47 -17.86 -13.04
N GLU A 119 -0.32 -19.17 -13.25
CA GLU A 119 0.97 -19.86 -13.09
C GLU A 119 2.07 -19.31 -14.02
N ASN A 120 1.73 -18.87 -15.23
CA ASN A 120 2.70 -18.47 -16.25
C ASN A 120 2.58 -17.02 -16.70
N ARG A 121 1.58 -16.28 -16.21
CA ARG A 121 1.29 -14.90 -16.60
C ARG A 121 0.56 -14.16 -15.49
N TRP A 122 1.03 -12.98 -15.14
CA TRP A 122 0.28 -12.03 -14.33
C TRP A 122 -0.18 -10.90 -15.21
N THR A 123 -1.49 -10.61 -15.20
CA THR A 123 -2.03 -9.42 -15.85
C THR A 123 -2.11 -8.30 -14.81
N ILE A 124 -1.17 -7.36 -14.87
CA ILE A 124 -1.18 -6.17 -14.02
C ILE A 124 -2.11 -5.13 -14.63
N ILE A 125 -2.97 -4.54 -13.82
CA ILE A 125 -4.00 -3.60 -14.25
C ILE A 125 -3.78 -2.29 -13.51
N LEU A 126 -3.56 -1.20 -14.25
CA LEU A 126 -3.68 0.15 -13.70
C LEU A 126 -5.10 0.64 -13.94
N SER A 127 -5.79 1.02 -12.88
CA SER A 127 -7.15 1.60 -12.93
C SER A 127 -7.16 3.02 -12.36
N LYS A 128 -8.09 3.85 -12.82
CA LYS A 128 -8.39 5.17 -12.21
C LYS A 128 -9.30 5.07 -10.98
N ASP A 129 -9.73 3.87 -10.62
CA ASP A 129 -10.59 3.67 -9.44
C ASP A 129 -9.77 3.73 -8.15
N ASN A 130 -9.61 4.93 -7.60
CA ASN A 130 -8.80 5.17 -6.42
C ASN A 130 -9.62 4.99 -5.12
N PHE A 131 -8.91 4.86 -3.99
CA PHE A 131 -9.50 4.72 -2.65
C PHE A 131 -10.35 3.46 -2.47
N CYS A 132 -10.00 2.37 -3.17
CA CYS A 132 -10.66 1.08 -3.04
C CYS A 132 -10.13 0.30 -1.84
N TRP A 133 -11.05 -0.27 -1.04
CA TRP A 133 -10.75 -1.34 -0.11
C TRP A 133 -11.10 -2.68 -0.76
N GLY A 134 -10.16 -3.60 -0.83
CA GLY A 134 -10.43 -4.85 -1.56
C GLY A 134 -10.42 -4.68 -3.10
N SER A 135 -11.18 -5.55 -3.77
CA SER A 135 -11.43 -5.50 -5.22
C SER A 135 -12.93 -5.52 -5.56
N PHE A 136 -13.80 -5.32 -4.58
CA PHE A 136 -15.26 -5.52 -4.69
C PHE A 136 -15.95 -4.49 -5.59
N THR A 137 -15.40 -3.28 -5.66
CA THR A 137 -15.94 -2.16 -6.46
C THR A 137 -15.25 -2.04 -7.81
N TYR A 138 -14.45 -3.03 -8.21
CA TYR A 138 -13.66 -2.96 -9.44
C TYR A 138 -14.52 -2.79 -10.69
N ASP A 139 -14.26 -1.72 -11.43
CA ASP A 139 -14.89 -1.42 -12.71
C ASP A 139 -13.86 -1.42 -13.85
N THR A 140 -13.95 -2.43 -14.72
CA THR A 140 -13.10 -2.58 -15.92
C THR A 140 -13.10 -1.36 -16.84
N LYS A 141 -14.15 -0.52 -16.83
CA LYS A 141 -14.22 0.70 -17.65
C LYS A 141 -13.24 1.77 -17.19
N LYS A 142 -12.73 1.67 -15.96
CA LYS A 142 -11.74 2.59 -15.39
C LYS A 142 -10.29 2.12 -15.63
N ASP A 143 -10.09 0.95 -16.25
CA ASP A 143 -8.77 0.45 -16.62
C ASP A 143 -8.08 1.40 -17.60
N VAL A 144 -6.84 1.76 -17.28
CA VAL A 144 -5.96 2.56 -18.12
C VAL A 144 -5.07 1.66 -18.96
N VAL A 145 -4.48 0.64 -18.37
CA VAL A 145 -3.64 -0.34 -19.07
C VAL A 145 -3.72 -1.69 -18.37
N ARG A 146 -3.73 -2.75 -19.17
CA ARG A 146 -3.49 -4.12 -18.74
C ARG A 146 -2.16 -4.56 -19.33
N ALA A 147 -1.24 -5.00 -18.49
CA ALA A 147 0.12 -5.35 -18.84
C ALA A 147 0.39 -6.79 -18.41
N ASP A 148 0.63 -7.65 -19.38
CA ASP A 148 0.99 -9.04 -19.11
C ASP A 148 2.49 -9.14 -18.83
N ILE A 149 2.83 -9.72 -17.70
CA ILE A 149 4.20 -9.99 -17.26
C ILE A 149 4.34 -11.47 -16.90
N LYS A 150 5.52 -12.03 -17.10
CA LYS A 150 5.81 -13.41 -16.76
C LYS A 150 6.30 -13.46 -15.31
N PRO A 151 5.63 -14.18 -14.39
CA PRO A 151 6.18 -14.43 -13.07
C PRO A 151 7.33 -15.45 -13.16
N GLU A 152 8.23 -15.36 -12.21
CA GLU A 152 9.36 -16.26 -12.02
C GLU A 152 9.21 -16.95 -10.66
N THR A 153 9.49 -18.25 -10.63
CA THR A 153 9.64 -18.97 -9.36
C THR A 153 11.08 -18.83 -8.89
N THR A 154 11.26 -18.42 -7.64
CA THR A 154 12.56 -18.22 -6.99
C THR A 154 12.82 -19.32 -5.96
N ASP A 155 14.09 -19.58 -5.66
CA ASP A 155 14.46 -20.54 -4.61
C ASP A 155 14.25 -19.98 -3.19
N GLU A 156 14.24 -18.65 -3.08
CA GLU A 156 14.00 -17.94 -1.82
C GLU A 156 12.49 -17.78 -1.56
N ILE A 157 12.09 -18.04 -0.30
CA ILE A 157 10.74 -17.77 0.20
C ILE A 157 10.73 -16.37 0.82
N VAL A 158 9.99 -15.46 0.19
CA VAL A 158 9.76 -14.11 0.71
C VAL A 158 8.56 -14.11 1.65
N GLU A 159 8.83 -14.01 2.94
CA GLU A 159 7.79 -14.11 3.99
C GLU A 159 6.78 -12.96 3.96
N THR A 160 7.24 -11.74 3.70
CA THR A 160 6.39 -10.54 3.68
C THR A 160 6.24 -10.04 2.26
N PHE A 161 5.00 -9.86 1.80
CA PHE A 161 4.75 -9.30 0.47
C PHE A 161 5.48 -7.96 0.32
N THR A 162 6.27 -7.84 -0.73
CA THR A 162 7.18 -6.71 -0.93
C THR A 162 7.04 -6.16 -2.34
N ILE A 163 6.84 -4.84 -2.44
CA ILE A 163 6.85 -4.09 -3.69
C ILE A 163 7.90 -2.97 -3.62
N TYR A 164 8.78 -2.89 -4.61
CA TYR A 164 9.76 -1.81 -4.72
C TYR A 164 10.15 -1.52 -6.16
N PHE A 165 10.75 -0.36 -6.41
CA PHE A 165 11.30 -0.01 -7.72
C PHE A 165 12.78 -0.45 -7.82
N LYS A 166 13.10 -1.28 -8.83
CA LYS A 166 14.47 -1.60 -9.23
C LYS A 166 14.85 -0.75 -10.44
N GLU A 167 15.64 0.29 -10.20
CA GLU A 167 15.98 1.28 -11.21
C GLU A 167 17.13 0.87 -12.13
N ASN A 168 17.07 1.36 -13.36
CA ASN A 168 18.17 1.32 -14.31
C ASN A 168 18.05 2.49 -15.31
N ALA A 169 18.84 3.55 -15.11
CA ALA A 169 19.03 4.67 -16.04
C ALA A 169 17.76 5.12 -16.79
N GLY A 170 16.85 5.82 -16.10
CA GLY A 170 15.59 6.32 -16.68
C GLY A 170 14.51 5.25 -16.88
N LYS A 171 14.78 4.01 -16.49
CA LYS A 171 13.81 2.91 -16.38
C LYS A 171 13.74 2.41 -14.95
N ALA A 172 12.65 1.75 -14.60
CA ALA A 172 12.56 0.95 -13.40
C ALA A 172 11.64 -0.24 -13.64
N ASN A 173 11.94 -1.35 -13.00
CA ASN A 173 10.99 -2.44 -12.83
C ASN A 173 10.30 -2.23 -11.48
N LEU A 174 8.96 -2.16 -11.46
CA LEU A 174 8.22 -2.33 -10.23
C LEU A 174 8.22 -3.83 -9.91
N VAL A 175 9.03 -4.22 -8.93
CA VAL A 175 9.24 -5.61 -8.53
C VAL A 175 8.22 -5.96 -7.45
N MET A 176 7.53 -7.09 -7.61
CA MET A 176 6.59 -7.66 -6.65
C MET A 176 7.09 -9.04 -6.23
N LEU A 177 7.23 -9.27 -4.93
CA LEU A 177 7.74 -10.51 -4.34
C LEU A 177 6.80 -11.00 -3.25
N TRP A 178 6.38 -12.27 -3.32
CA TRP A 178 5.76 -12.96 -2.19
C TRP A 178 5.97 -14.45 -2.33
N ASP A 179 6.17 -15.15 -1.20
CA ASP A 179 6.44 -16.58 -1.25
C ASP A 179 7.64 -16.84 -2.19
N ASN A 180 7.60 -17.87 -3.00
CA ASN A 180 8.57 -18.13 -4.05
C ASN A 180 8.25 -17.46 -5.40
N GLN A 181 7.37 -16.46 -5.46
CA GLN A 181 7.00 -15.80 -6.72
C GLN A 181 7.55 -14.40 -6.82
N ARG A 182 8.08 -14.10 -8.01
CA ARG A 182 8.63 -12.81 -8.39
C ARG A 182 8.01 -12.35 -9.70
N ALA A 183 7.51 -11.12 -9.73
CA ALA A 183 7.02 -10.52 -10.97
C ALA A 183 7.57 -9.09 -11.11
N GLU A 184 7.86 -8.69 -12.34
CA GLU A 184 8.42 -7.36 -12.63
C GLU A 184 7.57 -6.65 -13.67
N LEU A 185 7.08 -5.46 -13.34
CA LEU A 185 6.41 -4.58 -14.31
C LEU A 185 7.41 -3.53 -14.81
N PRO A 186 7.85 -3.59 -16.09
CA PRO A 186 8.77 -2.61 -16.63
C PRO A 186 8.09 -1.25 -16.84
N MET A 187 8.75 -0.20 -16.38
CA MET A 187 8.35 1.19 -16.53
C MET A 187 9.51 2.00 -17.10
N THR A 188 9.23 2.91 -18.03
CA THR A 188 10.24 3.80 -18.64
C THR A 188 9.79 5.24 -18.51
N LEU A 189 10.65 6.12 -17.99
CA LEU A 189 10.39 7.56 -17.96
C LEU A 189 10.25 8.08 -19.40
N VAL A 190 9.17 8.81 -19.68
CA VAL A 190 9.03 9.50 -20.96
C VAL A 190 9.82 10.80 -20.87
N THR A 191 10.97 10.84 -21.55
CA THR A 191 11.74 12.07 -21.69
C THR A 191 11.14 12.90 -22.83
N THR A 192 10.50 14.01 -22.50
CA THR A 192 10.22 15.05 -23.49
C THR A 192 11.54 15.68 -23.88
N LYS A 193 12.00 15.46 -25.12
CA LYS A 193 13.03 16.34 -25.69
C LYS A 193 12.46 17.75 -25.67
N LYS A 194 13.06 18.63 -24.87
CA LYS A 194 12.87 20.07 -25.00
C LYS A 194 13.59 20.55 -26.26
#